data_AF-A0A2V6X1E5-F1
#
_entry.id   AF-A0A2V6X1E5-F1
#
_cell.length_a   1.000
_cell.length_b   1.000
_cell.length_c   1.000
_cell.angle_alpha   90.00
_cell.angle_beta   90.00
_cell.angle_gamma   90.00
#
_symmetry.space_group_name_H-M   'P 1'
#
loop_
_entity.id
_entity.type
_entity.pdbx_description
1 polymer ?
#
loop_
_entity_poly.entity_id
_entity_poly.type
_entity_poly.pdbx_seq_one_letter_code
_entity_poly.pdbx_strand_id
1 'polypeptide(L)' 'MRITKVEAFHCDGGWRPWTFVKVLTDDGLHGWGECSDNRNPYGIAGCVRDFEDL' A
#
# COMPACT_ATOMS: atom_id res chain seq x y z
N MET A 1 7.89 -13.77 -12.14
CA MET A 1 8.37 -13.07 -10.93
C MET A 1 8.83 -11.64 -11.23
N ARG A 2 7.89 -10.81 -11.72
CA ARG A 2 7.98 -9.35 -11.85
C ARG A 2 6.82 -8.73 -11.07
N ILE A 3 7.02 -7.56 -10.48
CA ILE A 3 5.94 -6.76 -9.90
C ILE A 3 5.14 -6.14 -11.05
N THR A 4 3.81 -6.15 -10.93
CA THR A 4 2.88 -5.63 -11.96
C THR A 4 1.97 -4.52 -11.45
N LYS A 5 1.87 -4.35 -10.12
CA LYS A 5 1.11 -3.27 -9.48
C LYS A 5 1.53 -3.13 -8.03
N VAL A 6 1.57 -1.89 -7.55
CA VAL A 6 1.69 -1.52 -6.14
C VAL A 6 0.53 -0.61 -5.80
N GLU A 7 -0.16 -0.85 -4.68
CA GLU A 7 -1.36 -0.09 -4.31
C GLU A 7 -1.45 0.09 -2.80
N ALA A 8 -1.81 1.30 -2.35
CA ALA A 8 -2.05 1.60 -0.94
C ALA A 8 -3.55 1.56 -0.61
N PHE A 9 -3.88 1.01 0.55
CA PHE A 9 -5.23 0.91 1.09
C PHE A 9 -5.27 1.55 2.46
N HIS A 10 -6.25 2.42 2.69
CA HIS A 10 -6.58 2.94 4.01
C HIS A 10 -7.90 2.35 4.47
N CYS A 11 -7.96 1.97 5.74
CA CYS A 11 -9.21 1.62 6.39
C CYS A 11 -9.36 2.29 7.75
N ASP A 12 -10.60 2.43 8.19
CA ASP A 12 -10.93 2.90 9.52
C ASP A 12 -10.52 1.85 10.57
N GLY A 13 -9.52 2.20 11.40
CA GLY A 13 -9.05 1.40 12.53
C GLY A 13 -9.54 1.93 13.88
N GLY A 14 -10.58 2.76 13.90
CA GLY A 14 -11.18 3.37 15.08
C GLY A 14 -10.39 4.58 15.57
N TRP A 15 -9.42 4.36 16.45
CA TRP A 15 -8.63 5.46 17.04
C TRP A 15 -7.52 5.98 16.13
N ARG A 16 -7.25 5.29 15.02
CA ARG A 16 -6.30 5.66 13.97
C ARG A 16 -6.66 4.98 12.64
N PRO A 17 -6.29 5.56 11.49
CA PRO A 17 -6.35 4.83 10.22
C PRO A 17 -5.32 3.70 10.22
N TRP A 18 -5.64 2.60 9.55
CA TRP A 18 -4.64 1.60 9.16
C TRP A 18 -4.30 1.76 7.69
N THR A 19 -3.03 1.56 7.36
CA THR A 19 -2.55 1.60 5.98
C THR A 19 -1.92 0.26 5.62
N PHE A 20 -2.32 -0.28 4.48
CA PHE A 20 -1.74 -1.49 3.90
C PHE A 20 -1.25 -1.20 2.49
N VAL A 21 -0.17 -1.87 2.09
CA VAL A 21 0.33 -1.87 0.71
C VAL A 21 0.21 -3.27 0.15
N LYS A 22 -0.40 -3.38 -1.02
CA LYS A 22 -0.48 -4.61 -1.79
C LYS A 22 0.49 -4.56 -2.96
N VAL A 23 1.24 -5.64 -3.16
CA VAL A 23 2.11 -5.84 -4.32
C VAL A 23 1.61 -7.04 -5.10
N LEU A 24 1.36 -6.86 -6.39
CA LEU A 24 0.94 -7.94 -7.29
C LEU A 24 2.10 -8.32 -8.21
N THR A 25 2.18 -9.60 -8.58
CA THR A 25 3.18 -10.11 -9.53
C THR A 25 2.54 -10.77 -10.75
N ASP A 26 3.33 -10.90 -11.82
CA ASP A 26 2.95 -11.55 -13.08
C ASP A 26 2.70 -13.06 -12.96
N ASP A 27 3.16 -13.69 -11.89
CA ASP A 27 2.92 -15.10 -11.55
C ASP A 27 1.80 -15.30 -10.51
N GLY A 28 1.05 -14.23 -10.20
CA GLY A 28 -0.18 -14.30 -9.39
C GLY A 28 0.05 -14.27 -7.88
N LEU A 29 1.27 -14.01 -7.40
CA LEU A 29 1.54 -13.79 -5.99
C LEU A 29 1.00 -12.41 -5.56
N HIS A 30 0.32 -12.36 -4.41
CA HIS A 30 -0.09 -11.11 -3.77
C HIS A 30 0.63 -10.94 -2.43
N GLY A 31 1.56 -9.99 -2.38
CA GLY A 31 2.24 -9.58 -1.16
C GLY A 31 1.47 -8.48 -0.43
N TRP A 32 1.53 -8.50 0.90
CA TRP A 32 0.92 -7.48 1.76
C TRP A 32 1.92 -6.98 2.80
N GLY A 33 1.96 -5.67 2.99
CA GLY A 33 2.67 -5.00 4.07
C GLY A 33 1.77 -4.00 4.79
N GLU A 34 2.01 -3.79 6.08
CA GLU A 34 1.31 -2.82 6.91
C GLU A 34 2.24 -1.64 7.22
N CYS A 35 1.74 -0.42 7.11
CA CYS A 35 2.52 0.82 7.25
C CYS A 35 1.66 1.98 7.78
N SER A 36 0.91 1.73 8.86
CA SER A 36 0.01 2.72 9.44
C SER A 36 0.78 3.90 10.05
N ASP A 37 0.43 5.11 9.59
CA ASP A 37 0.85 6.36 10.20
C ASP A 37 -0.39 7.14 10.68
N ASN A 38 -0.43 7.47 11.97
CA ASN A 38 -1.59 8.12 12.58
C ASN A 38 -1.77 9.58 12.17
N ARG A 39 -0.68 10.25 11.77
CA ARG A 39 -0.65 11.69 11.50
C ARG A 39 -0.77 11.98 10.01
N ASN A 40 -0.05 11.21 9.19
CA ASN A 40 0.11 11.46 7.76
C ASN A 40 -0.14 10.19 6.91
N PRO A 41 -1.30 9.52 7.04
CA PRO A 41 -1.59 8.28 6.31
C PRO A 41 -1.56 8.48 4.78
N TYR A 42 -1.98 9.65 4.30
CA TYR A 42 -1.93 10.01 2.88
C TYR A 42 -0.52 10.37 2.39
N GLY A 43 0.41 10.69 3.29
CA GLY A 43 1.82 10.84 2.94
C GLY A 43 2.41 9.51 2.48
N ILE A 44 2.11 8.43 3.21
CA ILE A 44 2.47 7.06 2.81
C ILE A 44 1.83 6.71 1.45
N ALA A 45 0.55 7.02 1.27
CA ALA A 45 -0.14 6.82 -0.01
C ALA A 45 0.52 7.57 -1.17
N GLY A 46 0.97 8.81 -0.92
CA GLY A 46 1.75 9.60 -1.86
C GLY A 46 3.02 8.88 -2.31
N CYS A 47 3.83 8.43 -1.35
CA CYS A 47 5.05 7.68 -1.65
C CYS A 47 4.79 6.38 -2.42
N VAL A 48 3.67 5.68 -2.14
CA VAL A 48 3.31 4.45 -2.87
C VAL A 48 2.92 4.74 -4.33
N ARG A 49 2.26 5.88 -4.58
CA ARG A 49 1.88 6.29 -5.95
C ARG A 49 3.08 6.52 -6.87
N ASP A 50 4.23 6.91 -6.34
CA ASP A 50 5.47 7.03 -7.13
C ASP A 50 5.94 5.68 -7.73
N PHE A 51 5.37 4.56 -7.29
CA PHE A 51 5.63 3.21 -7.79
C PHE A 51 4.48 2.64 -8.64
N GLU A 52 3.42 3.40 -8.94
CA GLU A 52 2.28 2.89 -9.74
C GLU A 52 2.63 2.67 -11.22
N ASP A 53 3.70 3.31 -11.72
CA ASP A 53 4.18 3.19 -13.12
C ASP A 53 5.14 1.99 -13.35
N LEU A 54 5.20 1.03 -12.42
CA LEU A 54 6.04 -0.18 -12.51
C LEU A 54 5.53 -1.26 -13.48
#